data_AF-A0AAN7FYT1-F1
#
_entry.id   AF-A0AAN7FYT1-F1
#
_cell.length_a   1.000
_cell.length_b   1.000
_cell.length_c   1.000
_cell.angle_alpha   90.00
_cell.angle_beta   90.00
_cell.angle_gamma   90.00
#
_symmetry.space_group_name_H-M   'P 1'
#
loop_
_entity.id
_entity.type
_entity.pdbx_description
1 polymer ?
#
loop_
_entity_poly.entity_id
_entity_poly.type
_entity_poly.pdbx_seq_one_letter_code
_entity_poly.pdbx_strand_id
1 'polypeptide(L)'
;MALALMEPTNSTAPQNFKPLVGKNYEFKLNQSIQDLLAEIHKETPNFSPFIHIFHELMQAKLDPPLDSIWVYAGLTFRSRNLQKDDILDRVTATKDLFQLVSACSGSCGSSKSIALLAPVVFEVYKVVVELLGKDLVSKRERKAMREVKSLVGVILGYANVCCCKDSSEESIGSNLITPFVDLVRVWMDSDDGIGSFLPLVSGEIHERLSVGGCVDVVYLAGVVLAELFLMELCLKFTAGIAREELEKELKIWTVGSISGFQSFYFFETLIRMLQEEILPVTSLLSSEDEVLLRKVLYDAVILVEYSFLNPERVINVPAEHMKCLAMARLIITHEAVEFFREGGNQMRAISYNNAFSSSRLPSQIIKWVTNQIGLEEKANRSYGSSPKALIR
;
A
#
# COMPACT_ATOMS: atom_id res chain seq x y z
N MET A 1 -51.86 -52.19 -22.29
CA MET A 1 -52.08 -50.99 -21.47
C MET A 1 -50.71 -50.39 -21.21
N ALA A 2 -50.18 -49.56 -22.11
CA ALA A 2 -50.52 -48.16 -22.36
C ALA A 2 -50.00 -47.23 -21.25
N LEU A 3 -49.00 -46.43 -21.65
CA LEU A 3 -48.39 -45.29 -20.97
C LEU A 3 -49.42 -44.33 -20.36
N ALA A 4 -49.10 -43.82 -19.18
CA ALA A 4 -49.56 -42.50 -18.76
C ALA A 4 -48.35 -41.73 -18.20
N LEU A 5 -47.91 -40.76 -18.99
CA LEU A 5 -47.01 -39.68 -18.58
C LEU A 5 -47.67 -38.87 -17.46
N MET A 6 -46.91 -38.56 -16.42
CA MET A 6 -47.12 -37.32 -15.66
C MET A 6 -45.83 -36.51 -15.70
N GLU A 7 -45.96 -35.34 -16.32
CA GLU A 7 -44.95 -34.30 -16.44
C GLU A 7 -44.60 -33.73 -15.06
N PRO A 8 -43.32 -33.45 -14.76
CA PRO A 8 -42.98 -32.50 -13.71
C PRO A 8 -43.23 -31.09 -14.22
N THR A 9 -44.06 -30.36 -13.48
CA THR A 9 -44.34 -28.93 -13.65
C THR A 9 -43.05 -28.13 -13.40
N ASN A 10 -42.26 -27.93 -14.46
CA ASN A 10 -41.21 -26.92 -14.50
C ASN A 10 -41.82 -25.61 -14.96
N SER A 11 -42.13 -24.70 -14.03
CA SER A 11 -42.29 -23.29 -14.37
C SER A 11 -41.84 -22.38 -13.22
N THR A 12 -40.52 -22.23 -13.07
CA THR A 12 -39.95 -20.97 -12.61
C THR A 12 -39.05 -20.50 -13.72
N ALA A 13 -39.49 -19.46 -14.42
CA ALA A 13 -38.76 -18.84 -15.52
C ALA A 13 -37.31 -18.56 -15.11
N PRO A 14 -36.32 -18.75 -16.01
CA PRO A 14 -34.99 -18.26 -15.74
C PRO A 14 -35.10 -16.74 -15.53
N GLN A 15 -34.71 -16.27 -14.34
CA GLN A 15 -34.50 -14.85 -14.13
C GLN A 15 -33.60 -14.37 -15.27
N ASN A 16 -34.09 -13.42 -16.05
CA ASN A 16 -33.38 -12.82 -17.17
C ASN A 16 -32.08 -12.21 -16.65
N PHE A 17 -31.00 -12.99 -16.65
CA PHE A 17 -29.64 -12.51 -16.46
C PHE A 17 -29.29 -11.69 -17.69
N LYS A 18 -29.61 -10.38 -17.66
CA LYS A 18 -28.96 -9.45 -18.57
C LYS A 18 -27.46 -9.54 -18.31
N PRO A 19 -26.62 -9.83 -19.31
CA PRO A 19 -25.18 -9.81 -19.13
C PRO A 19 -24.76 -8.45 -18.59
N LEU A 20 -24.10 -8.42 -17.42
CA LEU A 20 -23.54 -7.21 -16.82
C LEU A 20 -22.29 -6.81 -17.62
N VAL A 21 -22.49 -6.15 -18.76
CA VAL A 21 -21.41 -5.77 -19.69
C VAL A 21 -21.21 -4.26 -19.69
N GLY A 22 -19.95 -3.82 -19.65
CA GLY A 22 -19.54 -2.42 -19.82
C GLY A 22 -20.13 -1.48 -18.77
N LYS A 23 -20.66 -0.33 -19.21
CA LYS A 23 -21.18 0.76 -18.36
C LYS A 23 -22.27 0.33 -17.38
N ASN A 24 -23.04 -0.72 -17.70
CA ASN A 24 -24.07 -1.24 -16.80
C ASN A 24 -23.46 -1.89 -15.54
N TYR A 25 -22.25 -2.43 -15.66
CA TYR A 25 -21.52 -2.99 -14.52
C TYR A 25 -21.04 -1.89 -13.58
N GLU A 26 -20.33 -0.89 -14.10
CA GLU A 26 -19.78 0.23 -13.31
C GLU A 26 -20.90 1.00 -12.61
N PHE A 27 -22.00 1.26 -13.32
CA PHE A 27 -23.18 1.88 -12.73
C PHE A 27 -23.78 1.04 -11.59
N LYS A 28 -23.97 -0.28 -11.81
CA LYS A 28 -24.51 -1.17 -10.77
C LYS A 28 -23.58 -1.24 -9.56
N LEU A 29 -22.27 -1.31 -9.77
CA LEU A 29 -21.27 -1.34 -8.71
C LEU A 29 -21.31 -0.05 -7.88
N ASN A 30 -21.22 1.12 -8.53
CA ASN A 30 -21.28 2.42 -7.85
C ASN A 30 -22.58 2.58 -7.08
N GLN A 31 -23.73 2.26 -7.69
CA GLN A 31 -25.02 2.35 -7.00
C GLN A 31 -25.06 1.42 -5.77
N SER A 32 -24.58 0.18 -5.92
CA SER A 32 -24.57 -0.79 -4.81
C SER A 32 -23.65 -0.35 -3.66
N ILE A 33 -22.54 0.33 -3.96
CA ILE A 33 -21.65 0.90 -2.94
C ILE A 33 -22.32 2.06 -2.23
N GLN A 34 -22.97 2.98 -2.96
CA GLN A 34 -23.68 4.09 -2.34
C GLN A 34 -24.85 3.62 -1.47
N ASP A 35 -25.60 2.62 -1.93
CA ASP A 35 -26.68 2.00 -1.15
C ASP A 35 -26.12 1.32 0.12
N LEU A 36 -24.95 0.68 0.03
CA LEU A 36 -24.26 0.08 1.18
C LEU A 36 -23.80 1.15 2.18
N LEU A 37 -23.20 2.24 1.70
CA LEU A 37 -22.76 3.34 2.57
C LEU A 37 -23.96 3.96 3.30
N ALA A 38 -25.10 4.12 2.63
CA ALA A 38 -26.33 4.57 3.27
C ALA A 38 -26.84 3.57 4.32
N GLU A 39 -26.65 2.26 4.12
CA GLU A 39 -26.99 1.22 5.10
C GLU A 39 -26.09 1.28 6.34
N ILE A 40 -24.78 1.50 6.18
CA ILE A 40 -23.79 1.57 7.28
C ILE A 40 -24.18 2.63 8.32
N HIS A 41 -24.79 3.74 7.90
CA HIS A 41 -25.19 4.83 8.79
C HIS A 41 -26.50 4.59 9.56
N LYS A 42 -27.17 3.44 9.36
CA LYS A 42 -28.40 3.11 10.09
C LYS A 42 -28.08 2.58 11.49
N GLU A 43 -28.99 2.80 12.44
CA GLU A 43 -28.86 2.27 13.82
C GLU A 43 -28.79 0.74 13.87
N THR A 44 -29.46 0.06 12.93
CA THR A 44 -29.45 -1.40 12.80
C THR A 44 -29.17 -1.79 11.34
N PRO A 45 -27.89 -1.82 10.92
CA PRO A 45 -27.53 -2.08 9.53
C PRO A 45 -27.76 -3.55 9.16
N ASN A 46 -28.35 -3.81 7.99
CA ASN A 46 -28.52 -5.16 7.45
C ASN A 46 -27.65 -5.38 6.20
N PHE A 47 -26.52 -6.07 6.39
CA PHE A 47 -25.55 -6.33 5.33
C PHE A 47 -25.84 -7.57 4.48
N SER A 48 -26.76 -8.45 4.90
CA SER A 48 -27.00 -9.73 4.22
C SER A 48 -27.37 -9.60 2.73
N PRO A 49 -28.23 -8.65 2.29
CA PRO A 49 -28.55 -8.48 0.87
C PRO A 49 -27.32 -8.10 0.04
N PHE A 50 -26.42 -7.30 0.61
CA PHE A 50 -25.23 -6.79 -0.08
C PHE A 50 -24.19 -7.88 -0.33
N ILE A 51 -24.04 -8.87 0.56
CA ILE A 51 -23.10 -9.98 0.36
C ILE A 51 -23.37 -10.68 -0.97
N HIS A 52 -24.63 -10.99 -1.26
CA HIS A 52 -25.01 -11.65 -2.52
C HIS A 52 -24.76 -10.76 -3.74
N ILE A 53 -25.11 -9.47 -3.64
CA ILE A 53 -24.92 -8.49 -4.72
C ILE A 53 -23.43 -8.38 -5.09
N PHE A 54 -22.55 -8.20 -4.09
CA PHE A 54 -21.12 -8.06 -4.34
C PHE A 54 -20.45 -9.37 -4.74
N HIS A 55 -20.96 -10.51 -4.28
CA HIS A 55 -20.54 -11.82 -4.80
C HIS A 55 -20.85 -11.95 -6.30
N GLU A 56 -22.08 -11.60 -6.73
CA GLU A 56 -22.43 -11.59 -8.17
C GLU A 56 -21.56 -10.62 -8.97
N LEU A 57 -21.36 -9.40 -8.46
CA LEU A 57 -20.54 -8.38 -9.14
C LEU A 57 -19.08 -8.84 -9.28
N MET A 58 -18.53 -9.50 -8.26
CA MET A 58 -17.19 -10.07 -8.34
C MET A 58 -17.12 -11.20 -9.37
N GLN A 59 -18.10 -12.12 -9.38
CA GLN A 59 -18.12 -13.27 -10.29
C GLN A 59 -18.46 -12.92 -11.75
N ALA A 60 -19.01 -11.72 -12.00
CA ALA A 60 -19.42 -11.30 -13.34
C ALA A 60 -18.24 -10.97 -14.28
N LYS A 61 -17.00 -10.85 -13.76
CA LYS A 61 -15.79 -10.57 -14.54
C LYS A 61 -14.67 -11.53 -14.16
N LEU A 62 -13.84 -11.91 -15.13
CA LEU A 62 -12.65 -12.74 -14.90
C LEU A 62 -11.61 -12.03 -14.03
N ASP A 63 -11.41 -10.73 -14.30
CA ASP A 63 -10.61 -9.82 -13.49
C ASP A 63 -11.54 -8.74 -12.90
N PRO A 64 -12.16 -9.00 -11.73
CA PRO A 64 -13.09 -8.05 -11.13
C PRO A 64 -12.38 -6.76 -10.69
N PRO A 65 -13.08 -5.61 -10.66
CA PRO A 65 -12.53 -4.39 -10.09
C PRO A 65 -12.24 -4.57 -8.60
N LEU A 66 -11.19 -3.88 -8.13
CA LEU A 66 -10.75 -3.94 -6.74
C LEU A 66 -11.91 -3.69 -5.79
N ASP A 67 -12.70 -2.65 -6.05
CA ASP A 67 -13.87 -2.24 -5.28
C ASP A 67 -14.82 -3.42 -4.97
N SER A 68 -15.11 -4.25 -5.98
CA SER A 68 -16.08 -5.35 -5.85
C SER A 68 -15.58 -6.47 -4.94
N ILE A 69 -14.31 -6.86 -5.10
CA ILE A 69 -13.65 -7.86 -4.24
C ILE A 69 -13.57 -7.32 -2.82
N TRP A 70 -13.19 -6.04 -2.71
CA TRP A 70 -12.88 -5.43 -1.44
C TRP A 70 -14.13 -5.28 -0.57
N VAL A 71 -15.24 -4.83 -1.14
CA VAL A 71 -16.53 -4.77 -0.45
C VAL A 71 -17.06 -6.16 -0.12
N TYR A 72 -17.00 -7.11 -1.05
CA TYR A 72 -17.40 -8.50 -0.78
C TYR A 72 -16.63 -9.10 0.41
N ALA A 73 -15.31 -8.90 0.45
CA ALA A 73 -14.46 -9.36 1.54
C ALA A 73 -14.84 -8.71 2.87
N GLY A 74 -15.10 -7.39 2.89
CA GLY A 74 -15.52 -6.65 4.09
C GLY A 74 -16.85 -7.14 4.65
N LEU A 75 -17.86 -7.29 3.79
CA LEU A 75 -19.18 -7.78 4.20
C LEU A 75 -19.10 -9.22 4.74
N THR A 76 -18.34 -10.08 4.05
CA THR A 76 -18.12 -11.47 4.47
C THR A 76 -17.39 -11.53 5.80
N PHE A 77 -16.34 -10.72 5.98
CA PHE A 77 -15.58 -10.64 7.21
C PHE A 77 -16.43 -10.17 8.39
N ARG A 78 -17.18 -9.07 8.23
CA ARG A 78 -18.10 -8.55 9.25
C ARG A 78 -19.16 -9.59 9.62
N SER A 79 -19.76 -10.27 8.65
CA SER A 79 -20.80 -11.28 8.91
C SER A 79 -20.31 -12.48 9.73
N ARG A 80 -19.03 -12.86 9.60
CA ARG A 80 -18.45 -14.04 10.28
C ARG A 80 -17.78 -13.72 11.61
N ASN A 81 -17.43 -12.45 11.85
CA ASN A 81 -16.57 -12.04 12.95
C ASN A 81 -17.21 -11.00 13.89
N LEU A 82 -18.54 -10.85 13.86
CA LEU A 82 -19.26 -10.13 14.91
C LEU A 82 -18.92 -10.76 16.28
N GLN A 83 -18.34 -9.98 17.20
CA GLN A 83 -18.08 -10.33 18.61
C GLN A 83 -16.83 -11.19 18.92
N LYS A 84 -15.73 -11.04 18.18
CA LYS A 84 -14.43 -11.62 18.59
C LYS A 84 -13.63 -10.64 19.44
N ASP A 85 -13.83 -10.67 20.76
CA ASP A 85 -13.10 -9.80 21.70
C ASP A 85 -11.70 -10.36 22.07
N ASP A 86 -11.47 -11.67 21.91
CA ASP A 86 -10.17 -12.26 22.22
C ASP A 86 -9.13 -12.01 21.11
N ILE A 87 -7.91 -11.66 21.52
CA ILE A 87 -6.81 -11.36 20.58
C ILE A 87 -6.51 -12.54 19.66
N LEU A 88 -6.49 -13.78 20.16
CA LEU A 88 -6.13 -14.94 19.33
C LEU A 88 -7.23 -15.26 18.30
N ASP A 89 -8.49 -15.02 18.69
CA ASP A 89 -9.63 -15.14 17.78
C ASP A 89 -9.59 -14.06 16.69
N ARG A 90 -9.15 -12.83 17.04
CA ARG A 90 -8.88 -11.76 16.08
C ARG A 90 -7.75 -12.12 15.11
N VAL A 91 -6.62 -12.65 15.61
CA VAL A 91 -5.53 -13.14 14.75
C VAL A 91 -6.04 -14.20 13.77
N THR A 92 -6.90 -15.11 14.24
CA THR A 92 -7.48 -16.16 13.39
C THR A 92 -8.43 -15.55 12.36
N ALA A 93 -9.28 -14.60 12.76
CA ALA A 93 -10.14 -13.86 11.83
C ALA A 93 -9.33 -13.14 10.74
N THR A 94 -8.21 -12.51 11.10
CA THR A 94 -7.34 -11.84 10.13
C THR A 94 -6.67 -12.84 9.17
N LYS A 95 -6.31 -14.05 9.64
CA LYS A 95 -5.85 -15.14 8.76
C LYS A 95 -6.93 -15.56 7.76
N ASP A 96 -8.17 -15.71 8.23
CA ASP A 96 -9.30 -16.07 7.37
C ASP A 96 -9.57 -14.97 6.33
N LEU A 97 -9.42 -13.69 6.73
CA LEU A 97 -9.53 -12.55 5.82
C LEU A 97 -8.42 -12.56 4.76
N PHE A 98 -7.17 -12.78 5.17
CA PHE A 98 -6.05 -12.92 4.24
C PHE A 98 -6.30 -14.05 3.23
N GLN A 99 -6.77 -15.21 3.70
CA GLN A 99 -7.11 -16.33 2.82
C GLN A 99 -8.23 -15.97 1.84
N LEU A 100 -9.29 -15.32 2.31
CA LEU A 100 -10.40 -14.87 1.47
C LEU A 100 -9.92 -13.92 0.38
N VAL A 101 -9.17 -12.89 0.76
CA VAL A 101 -8.61 -11.90 -0.17
C VAL A 101 -7.68 -12.57 -1.19
N SER A 102 -6.75 -13.41 -0.73
CA SER A 102 -5.79 -14.08 -1.60
C SER A 102 -6.46 -15.06 -2.57
N ALA A 103 -7.57 -15.69 -2.17
CA ALA A 103 -8.37 -16.55 -3.04
C ALA A 103 -9.11 -15.74 -4.11
N CYS A 104 -9.70 -14.60 -3.72
CA CYS A 104 -10.39 -13.70 -4.63
C CYS A 104 -9.45 -12.99 -5.61
N SER A 105 -8.16 -12.85 -5.28
CA SER A 105 -7.17 -12.20 -6.15
C SER A 105 -6.46 -13.16 -7.12
N GLY A 106 -6.81 -14.44 -7.15
CA GLY A 106 -6.10 -15.46 -7.94
C GLY A 106 -6.00 -15.15 -9.45
N SER A 107 -6.98 -14.43 -10.02
CA SER A 107 -7.01 -13.98 -11.41
C SER A 107 -6.57 -12.52 -11.61
N CYS A 108 -6.23 -11.81 -10.52
CA CYS A 108 -5.90 -10.40 -10.54
C CYS A 108 -4.41 -10.17 -10.88
N GLY A 109 -4.11 -9.00 -11.44
CA GLY A 109 -2.74 -8.53 -11.60
C GLY A 109 -2.00 -8.36 -10.26
N SER A 110 -0.67 -8.33 -10.32
CA SER A 110 0.23 -8.25 -9.15
C SER A 110 -0.09 -7.07 -8.24
N SER A 111 -0.14 -5.85 -8.80
CA SER A 111 -0.47 -4.65 -8.03
C SER A 111 -1.86 -4.71 -7.39
N LYS A 112 -2.88 -5.19 -8.13
CA LYS A 112 -4.23 -5.34 -7.56
C LYS A 112 -4.25 -6.36 -6.40
N SER A 113 -3.54 -7.47 -6.54
CA SER A 113 -3.42 -8.49 -5.49
C SER A 113 -2.79 -7.93 -4.21
N ILE A 114 -1.81 -7.04 -4.34
CA ILE A 114 -1.16 -6.35 -3.22
C ILE A 114 -2.08 -5.30 -2.62
N ALA A 115 -2.70 -4.45 -3.44
CA ALA A 115 -3.61 -3.40 -2.99
C ALA A 115 -4.80 -3.96 -2.20
N LEU A 116 -5.30 -5.14 -2.59
CA LEU A 116 -6.35 -5.85 -1.86
C LEU A 116 -5.97 -6.28 -0.43
N LEU A 117 -4.68 -6.26 -0.07
CA LEU A 117 -4.20 -6.57 1.29
C LEU A 117 -4.42 -5.42 2.28
N ALA A 118 -4.76 -4.20 1.83
CA ALA A 118 -5.00 -3.06 2.71
C ALA A 118 -5.84 -3.36 3.98
N PRO A 119 -7.01 -4.04 3.92
CA PRO A 119 -7.81 -4.30 5.10
C PRO A 119 -7.21 -5.42 5.97
N VAL A 120 -6.44 -6.34 5.37
CA VAL A 120 -5.70 -7.36 6.11
C VAL A 120 -4.63 -6.67 6.95
N VAL A 121 -3.86 -5.77 6.34
CA VAL A 121 -2.79 -5.03 7.01
C VAL A 121 -3.36 -4.16 8.13
N PHE A 122 -4.49 -3.47 7.90
CA PHE A 122 -5.20 -2.72 8.92
C PHE A 122 -5.62 -3.59 10.13
N GLU A 123 -6.22 -4.75 9.89
CA GLU A 123 -6.63 -5.65 10.98
C GLU A 123 -5.42 -6.25 11.72
N VAL A 124 -4.31 -6.54 11.02
CA VAL A 124 -3.06 -6.94 11.67
C VAL A 124 -2.52 -5.80 12.54
N TYR A 125 -2.48 -4.56 12.02
CA TYR A 125 -2.00 -3.40 12.76
C TYR A 125 -2.75 -3.21 14.08
N LYS A 126 -4.08 -3.29 14.07
CA LYS A 126 -4.90 -3.20 15.30
C LYS A 126 -4.51 -4.24 16.35
N VAL A 127 -4.16 -5.45 15.92
CA VAL A 127 -3.70 -6.50 16.84
C VAL A 127 -2.27 -6.23 17.32
N VAL A 128 -1.39 -5.75 16.45
CA VAL A 128 0.00 -5.42 16.79
C VAL A 128 0.06 -4.31 17.83
N VAL A 129 -0.65 -3.19 17.62
CA VAL A 129 -0.68 -2.06 18.56
C VAL A 129 -1.13 -2.51 19.95
N GLU A 130 -2.22 -3.29 20.01
CA GLU A 130 -2.73 -3.79 21.29
C GLU A 130 -1.73 -4.71 21.99
N LEU A 131 -1.03 -5.58 21.25
CA LEU A 131 -0.05 -6.49 21.82
C LEU A 131 1.22 -5.76 22.27
N LEU A 132 1.67 -4.73 21.56
CA LEU A 132 2.82 -3.91 21.94
C LEU A 132 2.53 -3.01 23.14
N GLY A 133 1.27 -2.58 23.31
CA GLY A 133 0.82 -1.86 24.50
C GLY A 133 0.72 -2.72 25.78
N LYS A 134 0.96 -4.03 25.69
CA LYS A 134 0.91 -4.97 26.82
C LYS A 134 2.31 -5.47 27.17
N ASP A 135 2.57 -5.71 28.45
CA ASP A 135 3.85 -6.24 28.95
C ASP A 135 4.14 -7.72 28.53
N LEU A 136 3.27 -8.33 27.70
CA LEU A 136 3.35 -9.71 27.21
C LEU A 136 3.63 -10.76 28.31
N VAL A 137 3.17 -10.49 29.54
CA VAL A 137 3.44 -11.35 30.70
C VAL A 137 2.77 -12.71 30.52
N SER A 138 1.57 -12.72 29.95
CA SER A 138 0.81 -13.96 29.79
C SER A 138 1.37 -14.85 28.66
N LYS A 139 1.26 -16.17 28.86
CA LYS A 139 1.60 -17.16 27.83
C LYS A 139 0.74 -16.98 26.58
N ARG A 140 -0.49 -16.49 26.73
CA ARG A 140 -1.45 -16.27 25.65
C ARG A 140 -1.04 -15.09 24.76
N GLU A 141 -0.66 -13.96 25.34
CA GLU A 141 -0.16 -12.79 24.58
C GLU A 141 1.14 -13.11 23.83
N ARG A 142 2.08 -13.82 24.47
CA ARG A 142 3.30 -14.29 23.79
C ARG A 142 3.01 -15.27 22.65
N LYS A 143 1.95 -16.08 22.78
CA LYS A 143 1.49 -16.93 21.68
C LYS A 143 0.93 -16.06 20.55
N ALA A 144 0.01 -15.14 20.87
CA ALA A 144 -0.59 -14.23 19.89
C ALA A 144 0.47 -13.42 19.15
N MET A 145 1.45 -12.84 19.85
CA MET A 145 2.56 -12.10 19.24
C MET A 145 3.36 -12.95 18.25
N ARG A 146 3.66 -14.21 18.57
CA ARG A 146 4.34 -15.12 17.64
C ARG A 146 3.48 -15.44 16.41
N GLU A 147 2.19 -15.67 16.61
CA GLU A 147 1.25 -15.93 15.51
C GLU A 147 1.10 -14.72 14.59
N VAL A 148 1.09 -13.50 15.16
CA VAL A 148 1.02 -12.24 14.40
C VAL A 148 2.30 -12.01 13.61
N LYS A 149 3.48 -12.16 14.21
CA LYS A 149 4.76 -12.07 13.49
C LYS A 149 4.83 -13.08 12.34
N SER A 150 4.40 -14.32 12.59
CA SER A 150 4.30 -15.35 11.55
C SER A 150 3.35 -14.92 10.42
N LEU A 151 2.18 -14.38 10.77
CA LEU A 151 1.21 -13.87 9.80
C LEU A 151 1.78 -12.73 8.95
N VAL A 152 2.43 -11.74 9.56
CA VAL A 152 3.10 -10.64 8.83
C VAL A 152 4.12 -11.19 7.84
N GLY A 153 4.96 -12.13 8.26
CA GLY A 153 5.91 -12.79 7.38
C GLY A 153 5.26 -13.54 6.20
N VAL A 154 4.11 -14.20 6.43
CA VAL A 154 3.35 -14.88 5.37
C VAL A 154 2.76 -13.87 4.37
N ILE A 155 2.17 -12.77 4.86
CA ILE A 155 1.60 -11.72 4.00
C ILE A 155 2.72 -11.05 3.18
N LEU A 156 3.87 -10.78 3.80
CA LEU A 156 5.03 -10.21 3.12
C LEU A 156 5.58 -11.16 2.04
N GLY A 157 5.64 -12.46 2.35
CA GLY A 157 6.02 -13.49 1.38
C GLY A 157 5.07 -13.55 0.19
N TYR A 158 3.77 -13.46 0.43
CA TYR A 158 2.76 -13.35 -0.62
C TYR A 158 2.95 -12.09 -1.48
N ALA A 159 3.14 -10.93 -0.84
CA ALA A 159 3.37 -9.67 -1.54
C ALA A 159 4.65 -9.71 -2.41
N ASN A 160 5.72 -10.32 -1.90
CA ASN A 160 6.95 -10.53 -2.66
C ASN A 160 6.72 -11.43 -3.90
N VAL A 161 5.96 -12.51 -3.76
CA VAL A 161 5.59 -13.38 -4.89
C VAL A 161 4.77 -12.62 -5.93
N CYS A 162 3.87 -11.73 -5.51
CA CYS A 162 3.13 -10.86 -6.42
C CYS A 162 4.09 -9.92 -7.16
N CYS A 163 5.04 -9.29 -6.49
CA CYS A 163 6.02 -8.39 -7.12
C CYS A 163 6.91 -9.08 -8.17
N CYS A 164 7.22 -10.38 -8.00
CA CYS A 164 8.05 -11.12 -8.96
C CYS A 164 7.33 -11.53 -10.26
N LYS A 165 5.99 -11.45 -10.32
CA LYS A 165 5.23 -11.80 -11.52
C LYS A 165 5.34 -10.65 -12.54
N ASP A 166 5.82 -10.98 -13.73
CA ASP A 166 6.29 -10.08 -14.79
C ASP A 166 5.47 -8.78 -14.94
N SER A 167 6.18 -7.65 -14.80
CA SER A 167 5.70 -6.27 -14.96
C SER A 167 5.26 -5.90 -16.39
N SER A 168 5.24 -6.86 -17.32
CA SER A 168 4.86 -6.64 -18.72
C SER A 168 3.35 -6.54 -18.95
N GLU A 169 2.52 -6.90 -17.97
CA GLU A 169 1.05 -6.92 -18.08
C GLU A 169 0.33 -5.95 -17.13
N GLU A 170 1.02 -4.97 -16.53
CA GLU A 170 0.33 -3.95 -15.75
C GLU A 170 -0.41 -2.99 -16.68
N SER A 171 -1.70 -3.26 -16.85
CA SER A 171 -2.68 -2.41 -17.53
C SER A 171 -2.65 -0.99 -16.93
N ILE A 172 -1.97 -0.09 -17.65
CA ILE A 172 -2.09 1.36 -17.50
C ILE A 172 -3.60 1.70 -17.54
N GLY A 173 -4.15 2.15 -16.41
CA GLY A 173 -5.57 2.52 -16.29
C GLY A 173 -6.42 1.67 -15.34
N SER A 174 -5.82 0.85 -14.48
CA SER A 174 -6.53 0.12 -13.42
C SER A 174 -6.87 1.05 -12.24
N ASN A 175 -7.64 2.10 -12.47
CA ASN A 175 -8.07 3.00 -11.40
C ASN A 175 -9.26 2.40 -10.64
N LEU A 176 -9.41 2.77 -9.36
CA LEU A 176 -10.61 2.47 -8.60
C LEU A 176 -11.85 3.06 -9.27
N ILE A 177 -13.00 2.40 -9.17
CA ILE A 177 -14.23 2.97 -9.74
C ILE A 177 -14.83 3.98 -8.75
N THR A 178 -14.65 3.71 -7.46
CA THR A 178 -15.15 4.51 -6.33
C THR A 178 -13.99 5.27 -5.69
N PRO A 179 -14.23 6.49 -5.14
CA PRO A 179 -13.26 7.14 -4.27
C PRO A 179 -12.77 6.21 -3.16
N PHE A 180 -11.46 6.21 -2.91
CA PHE A 180 -10.84 5.33 -1.92
C PHE A 180 -11.40 5.55 -0.51
N VAL A 181 -11.65 6.81 -0.14
CA VAL A 181 -12.25 7.21 1.15
C VAL A 181 -13.57 6.46 1.41
N ASP A 182 -14.40 6.33 0.38
CA ASP A 182 -15.70 5.67 0.49
C ASP A 182 -15.54 4.16 0.67
N LEU A 183 -14.54 3.54 0.04
CA LEU A 183 -14.22 2.14 0.27
C LEU A 183 -13.69 1.89 1.68
N VAL A 184 -12.90 2.81 2.24
CA VAL A 184 -12.41 2.72 3.62
C VAL A 184 -13.57 2.70 4.62
N ARG A 185 -14.63 3.47 4.39
CA ARG A 185 -15.84 3.49 5.25
C ARG A 185 -16.55 2.14 5.35
N VAL A 186 -16.36 1.25 4.38
CA VAL A 186 -16.89 -0.13 4.45
C VAL A 186 -16.15 -0.97 5.50
N TRP A 187 -14.94 -0.57 5.89
CA TRP A 187 -14.10 -1.27 6.85
C TRP A 187 -14.08 -0.61 8.22
N MET A 188 -14.28 0.70 8.29
CA MET A 188 -14.30 1.46 9.54
C MET A 188 -15.69 1.46 10.20
N ASP A 189 -15.73 1.49 11.53
CA ASP A 189 -16.96 1.66 12.32
C ASP A 189 -17.24 3.14 12.66
N SER A 190 -16.22 3.99 12.49
CA SER A 190 -16.21 5.43 12.75
C SER A 190 -15.76 6.19 11.50
N ASP A 191 -16.11 7.48 11.40
CA ASP A 191 -15.68 8.36 10.30
C ASP A 191 -14.24 8.87 10.54
N ASP A 192 -13.38 8.09 11.19
CA ASP A 192 -12.02 8.45 11.62
C ASP A 192 -11.01 8.54 10.44
N GLY A 193 -11.52 8.58 9.21
CA GLY A 193 -10.78 8.86 7.99
C GLY A 193 -9.75 7.80 7.57
N ILE A 194 -9.06 8.09 6.46
CA ILE A 194 -8.02 7.21 5.88
C ILE A 194 -6.83 7.04 6.83
N GLY A 195 -6.50 8.08 7.62
CA GLY A 195 -5.35 8.02 8.52
C GLY A 195 -5.45 6.94 9.59
N SER A 196 -6.67 6.59 10.01
CA SER A 196 -6.89 5.48 10.93
C SER A 196 -6.79 4.12 10.25
N PHE A 197 -7.08 4.05 8.94
CA PHE A 197 -7.05 2.82 8.15
C PHE A 197 -5.65 2.47 7.64
N LEU A 198 -4.84 3.48 7.33
CA LEU A 198 -3.43 3.37 6.93
C LEU A 198 -2.51 4.15 7.90
N PRO A 199 -2.44 3.74 9.18
CA PRO A 199 -1.78 4.50 10.25
C PRO A 199 -0.26 4.58 10.15
N LEU A 200 0.40 3.69 9.40
CA LEU A 200 1.86 3.70 9.25
C LEU A 200 2.35 4.46 8.02
N VAL A 201 1.46 5.17 7.32
CA VAL A 201 1.86 6.07 6.23
C VAL A 201 1.53 7.51 6.59
N SER A 202 2.17 8.41 5.88
CA SER A 202 2.30 9.79 6.31
C SER A 202 1.14 10.68 5.82
N GLY A 203 1.00 11.88 6.39
CA GLY A 203 -0.13 12.75 6.10
C GLY A 203 -0.21 13.15 4.62
N GLU A 204 0.95 13.39 3.99
CA GLU A 204 1.04 13.67 2.55
C GLU A 204 0.45 12.51 1.71
N ILE A 205 0.68 11.26 2.14
CA ILE A 205 0.16 10.07 1.46
C ILE A 205 -1.35 9.98 1.63
N HIS A 206 -1.88 10.27 2.82
CA HIS A 206 -3.32 10.31 3.06
C HIS A 206 -4.01 11.38 2.20
N GLU A 207 -3.41 12.57 2.08
CA GLU A 207 -3.93 13.63 1.21
C GLU A 207 -4.00 13.16 -0.25
N ARG A 208 -2.95 12.52 -0.76
CA ARG A 208 -2.92 11.97 -2.13
C ARG A 208 -4.00 10.91 -2.38
N LEU A 209 -4.31 10.10 -1.37
CA LEU A 209 -5.40 9.11 -1.44
C LEU A 209 -6.79 9.75 -1.29
N SER A 210 -6.86 10.98 -0.77
CA SER A 210 -8.10 11.70 -0.51
C SER A 210 -8.49 12.68 -1.63
N VAL A 211 -7.53 13.21 -2.38
CA VAL A 211 -7.79 14.23 -3.41
C VAL A 211 -8.53 13.63 -4.62
N GLY A 212 -9.85 13.78 -4.60
CA GLY A 212 -10.68 14.17 -5.75
C GLY A 212 -10.65 13.33 -7.02
N GLY A 213 -10.35 12.04 -6.94
CA GLY A 213 -10.33 11.14 -8.10
C GLY A 213 -10.26 9.66 -7.75
N CYS A 214 -10.28 8.84 -8.80
CA CYS A 214 -10.03 7.42 -8.73
C CYS A 214 -8.54 7.15 -8.47
N VAL A 215 -8.21 6.49 -7.35
CA VAL A 215 -6.82 6.15 -7.01
C VAL A 215 -6.30 5.09 -7.97
N ASP A 216 -5.06 5.26 -8.43
CA ASP A 216 -4.35 4.22 -9.19
C ASP A 216 -4.07 3.03 -8.27
N VAL A 217 -4.53 1.84 -8.66
CA VAL A 217 -4.31 0.60 -7.91
C VAL A 217 -2.83 0.29 -7.75
N VAL A 218 -1.98 0.66 -8.72
CA VAL A 218 -0.51 0.45 -8.64
C VAL A 218 0.10 1.35 -7.56
N TYR A 219 -0.38 2.59 -7.44
CA TYR A 219 0.03 3.49 -6.37
C TYR A 219 -0.43 2.95 -5.00
N LEU A 220 -1.70 2.56 -4.88
CA LEU A 220 -2.24 1.97 -3.65
C LEU A 220 -1.47 0.71 -3.23
N ALA A 221 -1.08 -0.15 -4.17
CA ALA A 221 -0.24 -1.32 -3.90
C ALA A 221 1.10 -0.92 -3.26
N GLY A 222 1.74 0.15 -3.76
CA GLY A 222 2.95 0.71 -3.18
C GLY A 222 2.77 1.19 -1.75
N VAL A 223 1.65 1.85 -1.46
CA VAL A 223 1.30 2.32 -0.10
C VAL A 223 1.08 1.14 0.85
N VAL A 224 0.30 0.13 0.43
CA VAL A 224 0.05 -1.08 1.24
C VAL A 224 1.33 -1.86 1.52
N LEU A 225 2.24 -1.95 0.55
CA LEU A 225 3.58 -2.51 0.76
C LEU A 225 4.37 -1.72 1.80
N ALA A 226 4.33 -0.38 1.74
CA ALA A 226 5.07 0.47 2.66
C ALA A 226 4.60 0.27 4.09
N GLU A 227 3.29 0.20 4.29
CA GLU A 227 2.68 -0.04 5.59
C GLU A 227 3.03 -1.42 6.16
N LEU A 228 2.88 -2.47 5.36
CA LEU A 228 3.26 -3.83 5.76
C LEU A 228 4.75 -3.94 6.08
N PHE A 229 5.58 -3.30 5.28
CA PHE A 229 7.04 -3.28 5.44
C PHE A 229 7.47 -2.55 6.72
N LEU A 230 6.89 -1.38 7.00
CA LEU A 230 7.17 -0.65 8.23
C LEU A 230 6.69 -1.42 9.47
N MET A 231 5.53 -2.07 9.40
CA MET A 231 5.03 -2.91 10.49
C MET A 231 6.00 -4.05 10.81
N GLU A 232 6.52 -4.75 9.79
CA GLU A 232 7.51 -5.82 9.98
C GLU A 232 8.82 -5.29 10.58
N LEU A 233 9.30 -4.12 10.11
CA LEU A 233 10.46 -3.46 10.70
C LEU A 233 10.24 -3.14 12.18
N CYS A 234 9.08 -2.60 12.55
CA CYS A 234 8.74 -2.30 13.93
C CYS A 234 8.72 -3.59 14.79
N LEU A 235 8.16 -4.68 14.27
CA LEU A 235 8.12 -5.96 14.97
C LEU A 235 9.52 -6.54 15.24
N LYS A 236 10.52 -6.25 14.40
CA LYS A 236 11.90 -6.70 14.62
C LYS A 236 12.57 -6.07 15.86
N PHE A 237 12.15 -4.88 16.29
CA PHE A 237 12.65 -4.27 17.54
C PHE A 237 12.31 -5.09 18.79
N THR A 238 11.26 -5.91 18.73
CA THR A 238 10.85 -6.77 19.85
C THR A 238 11.64 -8.09 19.93
N ALA A 239 12.72 -8.26 19.15
CA ALA A 239 13.52 -9.49 19.13
C ALA A 239 14.50 -9.62 20.31
N GLY A 240 14.72 -8.56 21.09
CA GLY A 240 15.63 -8.57 22.26
C GLY A 240 17.11 -8.69 21.88
N ILE A 241 17.46 -8.26 20.67
CA ILE A 241 18.83 -8.30 20.12
C ILE A 241 19.59 -7.03 20.57
N ALA A 242 20.92 -7.12 20.72
CA ALA A 242 21.77 -5.97 20.99
C ALA A 242 21.62 -4.90 19.89
N ARG A 243 21.66 -3.61 20.25
CA ARG A 243 21.28 -2.52 19.36
C ARG A 243 22.14 -2.44 18.09
N GLU A 244 23.44 -2.66 18.20
CA GLU A 244 24.36 -2.64 17.06
C GLU A 244 24.10 -3.80 16.10
N GLU A 245 23.76 -4.97 16.64
CA GLU A 245 23.41 -6.15 15.85
C GLU A 245 22.04 -5.98 15.18
N LEU A 246 21.08 -5.41 15.90
CA LEU A 246 19.77 -5.03 15.37
C LEU A 246 19.90 -4.05 14.21
N GLU A 247 20.70 -2.99 14.36
CA GLU A 247 20.93 -2.02 13.28
C GLU A 247 21.47 -2.71 12.01
N LYS A 248 22.41 -3.64 12.17
CA LYS A 248 22.99 -4.39 11.05
C LYS A 248 21.97 -5.32 10.39
N GLU A 249 21.19 -6.07 11.19
CA GLU A 249 20.15 -6.96 10.68
C GLU A 249 19.09 -6.16 9.91
N LEU A 250 18.61 -5.06 10.50
CA LEU A 250 17.62 -4.18 9.90
C LEU A 250 18.12 -3.64 8.56
N LYS A 251 19.39 -3.22 8.45
CA LYS A 251 19.96 -2.76 7.17
C LYS A 251 19.94 -3.84 6.10
N ILE A 252 20.44 -5.03 6.42
CA ILE A 252 20.50 -6.15 5.48
C ILE A 252 19.09 -6.51 5.01
N TRP A 253 18.15 -6.60 5.95
CA TRP A 253 16.76 -6.96 5.66
C TRP A 253 16.04 -5.88 4.86
N THR A 254 16.23 -4.61 5.19
CA THR A 254 15.62 -3.45 4.49
C THR A 254 16.10 -3.41 3.05
N VAL A 255 17.42 -3.51 2.82
CA VAL A 255 17.99 -3.51 1.48
C VAL A 255 17.53 -4.73 0.68
N GLY A 256 17.52 -5.91 1.29
CA GLY A 256 17.05 -7.16 0.67
C GLY A 256 15.59 -7.09 0.25
N SER A 257 14.72 -6.55 1.12
CA SER A 257 13.29 -6.43 0.87
C SER A 257 12.97 -5.42 -0.24
N ILE A 258 13.60 -4.23 -0.23
CA ILE A 258 13.44 -3.25 -1.31
C ILE A 258 13.91 -3.85 -2.65
N SER A 259 15.03 -4.58 -2.64
CA SER A 259 15.55 -5.28 -3.83
C SER A 259 14.66 -6.43 -4.29
N GLY A 260 13.92 -7.06 -3.38
CA GLY A 260 12.98 -8.14 -3.66
C GLY A 260 11.67 -7.62 -4.27
N PHE A 261 11.08 -6.57 -3.68
CA PHE A 261 9.82 -6.00 -4.16
C PHE A 261 9.97 -5.27 -5.49
N GLN A 262 11.08 -4.57 -5.70
CA GLN A 262 11.33 -3.78 -6.93
C GLN A 262 10.18 -2.84 -7.33
N SER A 263 9.38 -2.41 -6.36
CA SER A 263 8.19 -1.58 -6.60
C SER A 263 8.54 -0.11 -6.52
N PHE A 264 8.31 0.61 -7.62
CA PHE A 264 8.56 2.05 -7.72
C PHE A 264 7.74 2.84 -6.70
N TYR A 265 6.43 2.63 -6.63
CA TYR A 265 5.54 3.40 -5.75
C TYR A 265 5.74 3.06 -4.27
N PHE A 266 6.15 1.81 -3.95
CA PHE A 266 6.61 1.47 -2.60
C PHE A 266 7.83 2.31 -2.21
N PHE A 267 8.84 2.35 -3.08
CA PHE A 267 10.06 3.12 -2.82
C PHE A 267 9.79 4.64 -2.77
N GLU A 268 8.93 5.16 -3.64
CA GLU A 268 8.47 6.56 -3.59
C GLU A 268 7.78 6.85 -2.26
N THR A 269 6.89 5.97 -1.81
CA THR A 269 6.19 6.13 -0.53
C THR A 269 7.19 6.21 0.63
N LEU A 270 8.18 5.32 0.70
CA LEU A 270 9.24 5.37 1.72
C LEU A 270 9.98 6.72 1.74
N ILE A 271 10.36 7.25 0.58
CA ILE A 271 11.08 8.52 0.51
C ILE A 271 10.21 9.67 1.00
N ARG A 272 8.93 9.70 0.62
CA ARG A 272 8.01 10.75 1.08
C ARG A 272 7.84 10.73 2.59
N MET A 273 7.66 9.55 3.18
CA MET A 273 7.55 9.42 4.63
C MET A 273 8.82 9.90 5.36
N LEU A 274 10.00 9.70 4.77
CA LEU A 274 11.27 10.14 5.37
C LEU A 274 11.44 11.67 5.38
N GLN A 275 10.68 12.41 4.55
CA GLN A 275 10.70 13.89 4.53
C GLN A 275 9.94 14.48 5.73
N GLU A 276 9.10 13.68 6.39
CA GLU A 276 8.46 14.11 7.63
C GLU A 276 9.46 14.08 8.80
N GLU A 277 9.31 15.04 9.71
CA GLU A 277 10.18 15.19 10.88
C GLU A 277 10.18 13.94 11.77
N ILE A 278 9.03 13.26 11.86
CA ILE A 278 8.82 12.05 12.66
C ILE A 278 8.14 11.00 11.79
N LEU A 279 8.65 9.76 11.79
CA LEU A 279 7.99 8.68 11.04
C LEU A 279 6.67 8.30 11.72
N PRO A 280 5.63 7.90 10.96
CA PRO A 280 4.32 7.49 11.48
C PRO A 280 4.36 6.10 12.16
N VAL A 281 5.35 5.83 13.01
CA VAL A 281 5.58 4.56 13.71
C VAL A 281 5.57 4.71 15.23
N THR A 282 5.26 5.91 15.74
CA THR A 282 5.30 6.25 17.17
C THR A 282 4.30 5.45 18.02
N SER A 283 3.27 4.88 17.39
CA SER A 283 2.35 3.92 18.03
C SER A 283 2.96 2.54 18.28
N LEU A 284 4.06 2.20 17.58
CA LEU A 284 4.72 0.90 17.64
C LEU A 284 6.14 0.96 18.23
N LEU A 285 6.81 2.11 18.13
CA LEU A 285 8.20 2.29 18.52
C LEU A 285 8.38 3.47 19.47
N SER A 286 9.38 3.35 20.35
CA SER A 286 9.88 4.48 21.13
C SER A 286 10.52 5.52 20.22
N SER A 287 10.68 6.77 20.69
CA SER A 287 11.39 7.81 19.94
C SER A 287 12.84 7.43 19.62
N GLU A 288 13.47 6.65 20.49
CA GLU A 288 14.84 6.18 20.32
C GLU A 288 14.96 5.09 19.23
N ASP A 289 13.95 4.23 19.15
CA ASP A 289 13.85 3.18 18.14
C ASP A 289 13.42 3.74 16.77
N GLU A 290 12.54 4.75 16.74
CA GLU A 290 12.19 5.49 15.52
C GLU A 290 13.44 6.12 14.90
N VAL A 291 14.29 6.77 15.71
CA VAL A 291 15.54 7.35 15.23
C VAL A 291 16.45 6.28 14.64
N LEU A 292 16.50 5.08 15.23
CA LEU A 292 17.28 3.98 14.66
C LEU A 292 16.69 3.51 13.32
N LEU A 293 15.37 3.32 13.25
CA LEU A 293 14.67 2.93 12.05
C LEU A 293 14.89 3.95 10.91
N ARG A 294 14.79 5.24 11.20
CA ARG A 294 15.07 6.33 10.26
C ARG A 294 16.49 6.24 9.69
N LYS A 295 17.49 5.98 10.53
CA LYS A 295 18.88 5.76 10.08
C LYS A 295 19.00 4.58 9.12
N VAL A 296 18.33 3.47 9.42
CA VAL A 296 18.31 2.27 8.56
C VAL A 296 17.66 2.59 7.20
N LEU A 297 16.54 3.31 7.21
CA LEU A 297 15.84 3.70 6.00
C LEU A 297 16.66 4.68 5.15
N TYR A 298 17.33 5.67 5.76
CA TYR A 298 18.26 6.55 5.04
C TYR A 298 19.39 5.76 4.36
N ASP A 299 20.02 4.82 5.08
CA ASP A 299 21.06 3.97 4.50
C ASP A 299 20.53 3.21 3.28
N ALA A 300 19.32 2.63 3.38
CA ALA A 300 18.75 1.87 2.29
C ALA A 300 18.39 2.72 1.06
N VAL A 301 17.77 3.89 1.25
CA VAL A 301 17.29 4.72 0.11
C VAL A 301 18.38 5.58 -0.56
N ILE A 302 19.46 5.90 0.18
CA ILE A 302 20.55 6.76 -0.30
C ILE A 302 21.75 5.95 -0.78
N LEU A 303 22.22 4.96 0.00
CA LEU A 303 23.49 4.28 -0.30
C LEU A 303 23.34 3.17 -1.35
N VAL A 304 22.13 2.70 -1.62
CA VAL A 304 21.90 1.58 -2.54
C VAL A 304 21.39 2.08 -3.89
N GLU A 305 22.04 1.62 -4.97
CA GLU A 305 21.57 1.84 -6.32
C GLU A 305 20.63 0.71 -6.77
N TYR A 306 19.33 0.97 -6.69
CA TYR A 306 18.32 0.02 -7.14
C TYR A 306 18.13 0.05 -8.67
N SER A 307 18.17 -1.13 -9.29
CA SER A 307 18.05 -1.29 -10.75
C SER A 307 16.70 -0.85 -11.31
N PHE A 308 15.62 -1.03 -10.54
CA PHE A 308 14.25 -0.64 -10.89
C PHE A 308 14.03 0.88 -10.85
N LEU A 309 15.02 1.66 -10.43
CA LEU A 309 14.99 3.13 -10.50
C LEU A 309 15.68 3.67 -11.76
N ASN A 310 16.23 2.81 -12.62
CA ASN A 310 16.88 3.26 -13.84
C ASN A 310 15.82 3.64 -14.90
N PRO A 311 15.70 4.91 -15.31
CA PRO A 311 14.73 5.34 -16.32
C PRO A 311 14.91 4.66 -17.68
N GLU A 312 16.08 4.09 -17.98
CA GLU A 312 16.31 3.31 -19.21
C GLU A 312 15.67 1.91 -19.16
N ARG A 313 15.33 1.42 -17.96
CA ARG A 313 14.74 0.10 -17.72
C ARG A 313 13.27 0.16 -17.32
N VAL A 314 12.79 1.34 -16.92
CA VAL A 314 11.42 1.55 -16.45
C VAL A 314 10.58 2.09 -17.59
N ILE A 315 9.92 1.18 -18.33
CA ILE A 315 9.12 1.52 -19.51
C ILE A 315 7.71 2.01 -19.11
N ASN A 316 7.24 1.63 -17.91
CA ASN A 316 5.83 1.76 -17.51
C ASN A 316 5.54 2.89 -16.51
N VAL A 317 6.56 3.63 -16.01
CA VAL A 317 6.36 4.75 -15.08
C VAL A 317 6.36 6.07 -15.85
N PRO A 318 5.34 6.93 -15.68
CA PRO A 318 5.32 8.23 -16.35
C PRO A 318 6.55 9.07 -15.99
N ALA A 319 7.12 9.77 -16.98
CA ALA A 319 8.33 10.56 -16.81
C ALA A 319 8.21 11.61 -15.68
N GLU A 320 7.01 12.12 -15.43
CA GLU A 320 6.75 13.08 -14.36
C GLU A 320 6.93 12.48 -12.96
N HIS A 321 6.48 11.24 -12.74
CA HIS A 321 6.73 10.53 -11.48
C HIS A 321 8.23 10.27 -11.26
N MET A 322 8.97 9.94 -12.32
CA MET A 322 10.43 9.77 -12.25
C MET A 322 11.14 11.06 -11.83
N LYS A 323 10.72 12.22 -12.36
CA LYS A 323 11.23 13.52 -11.95
C LYS A 323 10.89 13.83 -10.49
N CYS A 324 9.63 13.63 -10.10
CA CYS A 324 9.18 13.83 -8.73
C CYS A 324 9.99 13.00 -7.74
N LEU A 325 10.20 11.72 -8.04
CA LEU A 325 11.01 10.83 -7.21
C LEU A 325 12.45 11.33 -7.11
N ALA A 326 13.05 11.74 -8.22
CA ALA A 326 14.42 12.22 -8.21
C ALA A 326 14.61 13.50 -7.40
N MET A 327 13.67 14.44 -7.47
CA MET A 327 13.66 15.63 -6.62
C MET A 327 13.48 15.24 -5.15
N ALA A 328 12.56 14.31 -4.86
CA ALA A 328 12.36 13.81 -3.51
C ALA A 328 13.63 13.12 -2.95
N ARG A 329 14.37 12.39 -3.79
CA ARG A 329 15.67 11.80 -3.44
C ARG A 329 16.76 12.84 -3.21
N LEU A 330 16.77 13.93 -3.97
CA LEU A 330 17.70 15.05 -3.73
C LEU A 330 17.42 15.67 -2.35
N ILE A 331 16.15 15.99 -2.08
CA ILE A 331 15.72 16.59 -0.80
C ILE A 331 16.08 15.66 0.35
N ILE A 332 15.73 14.38 0.28
CA ILE A 332 15.99 13.45 1.38
C ILE A 332 17.47 13.19 1.61
N THR A 333 18.29 13.23 0.55
CA THR A 333 19.75 13.11 0.69
C THR A 333 20.30 14.30 1.48
N HIS A 334 19.83 15.51 1.15
CA HIS A 334 20.24 16.72 1.86
C HIS A 334 19.80 16.68 3.33
N GLU A 335 18.53 16.37 3.61
CA GLU A 335 18.00 16.26 4.97
C GLU A 335 18.76 15.21 5.79
N ALA A 336 19.05 14.04 5.21
CA ALA A 336 19.78 12.99 5.90
C ALA A 336 21.24 13.40 6.20
N VAL A 337 21.89 14.16 5.31
CA VAL A 337 23.23 14.72 5.55
C VAL A 337 23.21 15.69 6.74
N GLU A 338 22.25 16.59 6.81
CA GLU A 338 22.11 17.52 7.93
C GLU A 338 21.79 16.78 9.23
N PHE A 339 20.86 15.83 9.19
CA PHE A 339 20.52 14.97 10.34
C PHE A 339 21.76 14.30 10.96
N PHE A 340 22.66 13.75 10.14
CA PHE A 340 23.90 13.14 10.66
C PHE A 340 24.98 14.15 11.05
N ARG A 341 25.03 15.33 10.43
CA ARG A 341 25.94 16.41 10.83
C ARG A 341 25.60 16.93 12.22
N GLU A 342 24.33 17.23 12.45
CA GLU A 342 23.81 17.68 13.75
C GLU A 342 24.00 16.61 14.82
N GLY A 343 23.79 15.34 14.47
CA GLY A 343 24.05 14.19 15.34
C GLY A 343 25.53 13.82 15.54
N GLY A 344 26.47 14.61 15.00
CA GLY A 344 27.92 14.40 15.16
C GLY A 344 28.53 13.22 14.37
N ASN A 345 27.75 12.55 13.52
CA ASN A 345 28.23 11.43 12.71
C ASN A 345 28.69 11.90 11.32
N GLN A 346 29.82 12.60 11.30
CA GLN A 346 30.39 13.17 10.08
C GLN A 346 30.74 12.11 9.02
N MET A 347 31.09 10.89 9.44
CA MET A 347 31.41 9.81 8.51
C MET A 347 30.21 9.40 7.66
N ARG A 348 29.02 9.25 8.26
CA ARG A 348 27.80 8.94 7.50
C ARG A 348 27.40 10.09 6.60
N ALA A 349 27.47 11.32 7.07
CA ALA A 349 27.18 12.51 6.25
C ALA A 349 28.09 12.58 5.00
N ILE A 350 29.39 12.30 5.15
CA ILE A 350 30.32 12.23 4.01
C ILE A 350 29.95 11.07 3.07
N SER A 351 29.60 9.89 3.60
CA SER A 351 29.21 8.76 2.76
C SER A 351 27.98 9.03 1.89
N TYR A 352 26.99 9.77 2.41
CA TYR A 352 25.77 10.11 1.67
C TYR A 352 26.06 11.11 0.55
N ASN A 353 26.85 12.14 0.84
CA ASN A 353 27.32 13.08 -0.20
C ASN A 353 28.09 12.35 -1.30
N ASN A 354 28.97 11.42 -0.93
CA ASN A 354 29.74 10.65 -1.89
C ASN A 354 28.83 9.75 -2.73
N ALA A 355 27.90 9.00 -2.10
CA ALA A 355 26.95 8.14 -2.78
C ALA A 355 26.11 8.91 -3.80
N PHE A 356 25.55 10.06 -3.39
CA PHE A 356 24.80 10.95 -4.28
C PHE A 356 25.65 11.44 -5.45
N SER A 357 26.86 11.95 -5.19
CA SER A 357 27.76 12.48 -6.22
C SER A 357 28.20 11.41 -7.23
N SER A 358 28.38 10.16 -6.77
CA SER A 358 28.73 9.03 -7.62
C SER A 358 27.55 8.43 -8.37
N SER A 359 26.31 8.74 -7.94
CA SER A 359 25.12 8.14 -8.53
C SER A 359 24.77 8.76 -9.90
N ARG A 360 23.81 8.14 -10.59
CA ARG A 360 23.26 8.70 -11.83
C ARG A 360 22.33 9.89 -11.61
N LEU A 361 21.86 10.09 -10.39
CA LEU A 361 20.81 11.06 -10.04
C LEU A 361 21.19 12.51 -10.41
N PRO A 362 22.39 13.04 -10.11
CA PRO A 362 22.77 14.39 -10.51
C PRO A 362 22.69 14.60 -12.03
N SER A 363 23.20 13.64 -12.80
CA SER A 363 23.17 13.72 -14.27
C SER A 363 21.75 13.67 -14.83
N GLN A 364 20.85 12.92 -14.20
CA GLN A 364 19.44 12.84 -14.59
C GLN A 364 18.71 14.15 -14.30
N ILE A 365 18.93 14.73 -13.12
CA ILE A 365 18.35 16.02 -12.74
C ILE A 365 18.84 17.11 -13.71
N ILE A 366 20.14 17.19 -13.99
CA ILE A 366 20.70 18.15 -14.94
C ILE A 366 20.06 17.99 -16.32
N LYS A 367 19.91 16.75 -16.82
CA LYS A 367 19.25 16.49 -18.11
C LYS A 367 17.80 16.97 -18.12
N TRP A 368 17.02 16.70 -17.07
CA TRP A 368 15.63 17.14 -17.01
C TRP A 368 15.48 18.66 -16.94
N VAL A 369 16.30 19.32 -16.12
CA VAL A 369 16.32 20.79 -16.03
C VAL A 369 16.73 21.40 -17.38
N THR A 370 17.79 20.88 -18.00
CA THR A 370 18.26 21.38 -19.31
C THR A 370 17.22 21.17 -20.41
N ASN A 371 16.51 20.04 -20.41
CA ASN A 371 15.44 19.78 -21.39
C ASN A 371 14.22 20.69 -21.19
N GLN A 372 13.89 21.06 -19.95
CA GLN A 372 12.84 22.06 -19.67
C GLN A 372 13.26 23.45 -20.17
N ILE A 373 14.49 23.88 -19.87
CA ILE A 373 15.05 25.15 -20.35
C ILE A 373 15.08 25.18 -21.88
N GLY A 374 15.48 24.09 -22.54
CA GLY A 374 15.49 24.01 -24.01
C GLY A 374 14.10 24.00 -24.68
N LEU A 375 13.04 23.63 -23.95
CA LEU A 375 11.64 23.76 -24.38
C LEU A 375 11.13 25.20 -24.19
N GLU A 376 11.50 25.84 -23.08
CA GLU A 376 11.22 27.26 -22.83
C GLU A 376 11.98 28.19 -23.78
N GLU A 377 13.24 27.89 -24.13
CA GLU A 377 14.02 28.64 -25.13
C GLU A 377 13.51 28.43 -26.56
N LYS A 378 12.87 27.29 -26.86
CA LYS A 378 12.17 27.08 -28.13
C LYS A 378 10.83 27.81 -28.21
N ALA A 379 10.14 28.00 -27.08
CA ALA A 379 8.96 28.83 -26.97
C ALA A 379 9.30 30.34 -26.98
N ASN A 380 10.42 30.72 -26.36
CA ASN A 380 10.97 32.07 -26.30
C ASN A 380 12.22 32.17 -27.16
N ARG A 381 12.07 32.00 -28.48
CA ARG A 381 13.11 32.38 -29.44
C ARG A 381 13.24 33.91 -29.50
N SER A 382 13.85 34.50 -28.49
CA SER A 382 14.58 35.76 -28.64
C SER A 382 15.56 35.96 -27.49
N TYR A 383 16.84 35.88 -27.85
CA TYR A 383 18.05 36.31 -27.14
C TYR A 383 18.57 35.42 -26.00
N GLY A 384 19.80 34.96 -26.21
CA GLY A 384 20.52 33.98 -25.39
C GLY A 384 20.60 34.35 -23.93
N SER A 385 20.36 33.35 -23.09
CA SER A 385 20.37 33.50 -21.64
C SER A 385 21.74 33.08 -21.09
N SER A 386 22.44 34.04 -20.49
CA SER A 386 23.59 33.78 -19.62
C SER A 386 23.08 33.23 -18.28
N PRO A 387 23.84 32.36 -17.57
CA PRO A 387 23.46 31.84 -16.25
C PRO A 387 23.09 32.90 -15.20
N LYS A 388 23.52 34.16 -15.38
CA LYS A 388 23.10 35.30 -14.55
C LYS A 388 21.62 35.67 -14.67
N ALA A 389 20.93 35.26 -15.72
CA ALA A 389 19.50 35.55 -15.93
C ALA A 389 18.59 34.71 -15.01
N LEU A 390 19.11 33.65 -14.37
CA LEU A 390 18.37 32.71 -13.54
C LEU A 390 18.31 33.10 -12.04
N ILE A 391 18.91 34.23 -11.64
CA ILE A 391 18.95 34.69 -10.24
C ILE A 391 18.12 35.98 -10.08
N ARG A 392 16.85 35.96 -10.48
CA ARG A 392 15.92 37.02 -10.08
C ARG A 392 14.61 36.48 -9.56
#